data_AF-A0A929JCA2-F1
#
_entry.id   AF-A0A929JCA2-F1
#
_cell.length_a   1.000
_cell.length_b   1.000
_cell.length_c   1.000
_cell.angle_alpha   90.00
_cell.angle_beta   90.00
_cell.angle_gamma   90.00
#
_symmetry.space_group_name_H-M   'P 1'
#
loop_
_entity.id
_entity.type
_entity.pdbx_description
1 polymer ?
#
loop_
_entity_poly.entity_id
_entity_poly.type
_entity_poly.pdbx_seq_one_letter_code
_entity_poly.pdbx_strand_id
1 'polypeptide(L)'
;MSLLQKILDKTGVAFLFETPVDEEQEVQKIVDEIEQFIIGINKTIDDDIEQEPGKSAPYSARYVINDQQGKRIELPPFSLVSLNSIRMTDGYQQLKLRLIEKACRLELREINIDRNGIDTIEKLDDQLDDFARYFVIQVSCATSNKA
;
A
#
# COMPACT_ATOMS: atom_id res chain seq x y z
N MET A 1 -51.37 1.08 -12.50
CA MET A 1 -50.19 0.44 -13.11
C MET A 1 -49.51 1.45 -14.02
N SER A 2 -48.24 1.75 -13.77
CA SER A 2 -47.53 2.87 -14.40
C SER A 2 -47.03 2.51 -15.81
N LEU A 3 -47.09 3.48 -16.74
CA LEU A 3 -46.60 3.39 -18.12
C LEU A 3 -45.11 3.01 -18.22
N LEU A 4 -44.32 3.33 -17.19
CA LEU A 4 -42.89 2.99 -17.12
C LEU A 4 -42.64 1.47 -17.08
N GLN A 5 -43.56 0.71 -16.49
CA GLN A 5 -43.42 -0.74 -16.35
C GLN A 5 -43.60 -1.48 -17.69
N LYS A 6 -44.37 -0.91 -18.62
CA LYS A 6 -44.57 -1.49 -19.96
C LYS A 6 -43.41 -1.26 -20.92
N ILE A 7 -42.51 -0.32 -20.63
CA ILE A 7 -41.35 0.00 -21.48
C ILE A 7 -40.16 -0.92 -21.14
N LEU A 8 -39.99 -1.25 -19.85
CA LEU A 8 -38.90 -2.12 -19.37
C LEU A 8 -38.99 -3.57 -19.86
N ASP A 9 -40.19 -4.14 -19.98
CA ASP A 9 -40.37 -5.52 -20.44
C ASP A 9 -40.11 -5.72 -21.95
N LYS A 10 -40.03 -4.64 -22.74
CA LYS A 10 -39.89 -4.73 -24.21
C LYS A 10 -38.48 -4.53 -24.75
N THR A 11 -37.54 -4.04 -23.96
CA THR A 11 -36.20 -3.70 -24.47
C THR A 11 -35.11 -4.68 -24.08
N GLY A 12 -35.35 -5.64 -23.18
CA GLY A 12 -34.33 -6.64 -22.82
C GLY A 12 -33.05 -6.03 -22.25
N VAL A 13 -33.08 -4.76 -21.83
CA VAL A 13 -31.95 -4.10 -21.20
C VAL A 13 -32.18 -4.16 -19.69
N ALA A 14 -31.82 -5.31 -19.12
CA ALA A 14 -31.54 -5.39 -17.70
C ALA A 14 -30.25 -4.60 -17.45
N PHE A 15 -30.37 -3.32 -17.10
CA PHE A 15 -29.31 -2.65 -16.36
C PHE A 15 -29.30 -3.30 -14.96
N LEU A 16 -28.57 -4.41 -14.85
CA LEU A 16 -28.12 -4.96 -13.59
C LEU A 16 -27.13 -3.97 -12.99
N PHE A 17 -27.65 -2.95 -12.30
CA PHE A 17 -26.89 -2.32 -11.23
C PHE A 17 -26.92 -3.30 -10.05
N GLU A 18 -26.13 -4.37 -10.14
CA GLU A 18 -25.64 -5.02 -8.94
C GLU A 18 -24.69 -4.01 -8.30
N THR A 19 -25.10 -3.38 -7.21
CA THR A 19 -24.16 -2.76 -6.28
C THR A 19 -23.16 -3.84 -5.88
N PRO A 20 -21.86 -3.74 -6.21
CA PRO A 20 -20.93 -4.83 -6.01
C PRO A 20 -20.73 -5.03 -4.51
N VAL A 21 -21.21 -6.16 -4.00
CA VAL A 21 -21.15 -6.53 -2.58
C VAL A 21 -19.72 -6.87 -2.12
N ASP A 22 -18.70 -6.76 -2.98
CA ASP A 22 -17.37 -7.33 -2.70
C ASP A 22 -16.19 -6.35 -2.77
N GLU A 23 -16.38 -5.07 -3.12
CA GLU A 23 -15.25 -4.12 -3.20
C GLU A 23 -14.65 -3.82 -1.81
N GLU A 24 -15.49 -3.66 -0.79
CA GLU A 24 -15.03 -3.39 0.58
C GLU A 24 -14.31 -4.61 1.19
N GLN A 25 -14.77 -5.83 0.86
CA GLN A 25 -14.13 -7.06 1.31
C GLN A 25 -12.79 -7.29 0.59
N GLU A 26 -12.71 -6.99 -0.70
CA GLU A 26 -11.46 -7.05 -1.47
C GLU A 26 -10.44 -6.05 -0.91
N VAL A 27 -10.87 -4.82 -0.63
CA VAL A 27 -10.03 -3.79 0.01
C VAL A 27 -9.53 -4.27 1.35
N GLN A 28 -10.42 -4.80 2.20
CA GLN A 28 -10.03 -5.28 3.53
C GLN A 28 -9.04 -6.43 3.43
N LYS A 29 -9.26 -7.38 2.52
CA LYS A 29 -8.34 -8.50 2.29
C LYS A 29 -6.95 -8.03 1.90
N ILE A 30 -6.85 -7.08 0.97
CA ILE A 30 -5.56 -6.53 0.56
C ILE A 30 -4.88 -5.79 1.73
N VAL A 31 -5.65 -5.02 2.50
CA VAL A 31 -5.14 -4.34 3.69
C VAL A 31 -4.62 -5.34 4.73
N ASP A 32 -5.32 -6.46 4.93
CA ASP A 32 -4.88 -7.53 5.83
C ASP A 32 -3.57 -8.19 5.36
N GLU A 33 -3.41 -8.42 4.05
CA GLU A 33 -2.17 -8.93 3.47
C GLU A 33 -1.00 -7.94 3.69
N ILE A 34 -1.23 -6.66 3.47
CA ILE A 34 -0.26 -5.59 3.72
C ILE A 34 0.09 -5.55 5.22
N GLU A 35 -0.89 -5.67 6.10
CA GLU A 35 -0.68 -5.70 7.55
C GLU A 35 0.22 -6.86 7.97
N GLN A 36 0.00 -8.07 7.43
CA GLN A 36 0.87 -9.22 7.72
C GLN A 36 2.31 -8.97 7.25
N PHE A 37 2.50 -8.32 6.12
CA PHE A 37 3.83 -7.94 5.65
C PHE A 37 4.52 -6.96 6.61
N ILE A 38 3.79 -5.94 7.09
CA ILE A 38 4.31 -4.94 8.04
C ILE A 38 4.61 -5.58 9.40
N ILE A 39 3.78 -6.51 9.88
CA ILE A 39 4.07 -7.33 11.07
C ILE A 39 5.38 -8.11 10.89
N GLY A 40 5.66 -8.59 9.67
CA GLY A 40 6.96 -9.19 9.31
C GLY A 40 8.13 -8.22 9.55
N ILE A 41 8.06 -7.00 9.01
CA ILE A 41 9.07 -5.97 9.24
C ILE A 41 9.25 -5.70 10.73
N ASN A 42 8.15 -5.53 11.48
CA ASN A 42 8.21 -5.30 12.92
C ASN A 42 8.97 -6.39 13.71
N LYS A 43 9.07 -7.61 13.19
CA LYS A 43 9.80 -8.70 13.86
C LYS A 43 11.30 -8.64 13.60
N THR A 44 11.73 -8.09 12.46
CA THR A 44 13.14 -8.15 12.03
C THR A 44 13.85 -6.79 12.06
N ILE A 45 13.11 -5.68 12.11
CA ILE A 45 13.66 -4.33 11.93
C ILE A 45 14.71 -3.96 12.99
N ASP A 46 14.57 -4.47 14.22
CA ASP A 46 15.56 -4.25 15.27
C ASP A 46 16.90 -4.90 14.91
N ASP A 47 16.86 -6.16 14.49
CA ASP A 47 18.03 -6.91 14.06
C ASP A 47 18.64 -6.28 12.80
N ASP A 48 17.81 -5.85 11.84
CA ASP A 48 18.26 -5.19 10.60
C ASP A 48 19.04 -3.90 10.91
N ILE A 49 18.56 -3.10 11.86
CA ILE A 49 19.22 -1.85 12.30
C ILE A 49 20.52 -2.16 13.06
N GLU A 50 20.56 -3.22 13.87
CA GLU A 50 21.71 -3.54 14.72
C GLU A 50 22.84 -4.28 13.98
N GLN A 51 22.52 -5.05 12.94
CA GLN A 51 23.48 -5.86 12.19
C GLN A 51 24.25 -5.09 11.11
N GLU A 52 23.91 -3.83 10.84
CA GLU A 52 24.65 -3.04 9.86
C GLU A 52 26.14 -2.87 10.26
N PRO A 53 27.09 -3.37 9.45
CA PRO A 53 28.49 -3.45 9.82
C PRO A 53 29.16 -2.07 9.75
N GLY A 54 29.32 -1.46 10.91
CA GLY A 54 30.13 -0.24 11.09
C GLY A 54 29.27 0.94 11.51
N LYS A 55 29.43 1.35 12.78
CA LYS A 55 28.72 2.43 13.48
C LYS A 55 28.90 3.86 12.90
N SER A 56 29.18 3.99 11.61
CA SER A 56 29.42 5.26 10.93
C SER A 56 28.53 5.51 9.70
N ALA A 57 27.80 4.51 9.21
CA ALA A 57 26.86 4.71 8.10
C ALA A 57 25.42 4.82 8.63
N PRO A 58 24.58 5.69 8.04
CA PRO A 58 23.15 5.75 8.37
C PRO A 58 22.44 4.52 7.81
N TYR A 59 21.71 3.80 8.66
CA TYR A 59 20.86 2.69 8.22
C TYR A 59 19.80 3.18 7.27
N SER A 60 19.64 2.50 6.13
CA SER A 60 18.61 2.82 5.14
C SER A 60 18.13 1.58 4.42
N ALA A 61 16.87 1.21 4.66
CA ALA A 61 16.23 0.07 4.02
C ALA A 61 14.97 0.47 3.25
N ARG A 62 14.74 -0.22 2.12
CA ARG A 62 13.55 -0.09 1.28
C ARG A 62 12.86 -1.44 1.18
N TYR A 63 11.63 -1.51 1.68
CA TYR A 63 10.78 -2.69 1.66
C TYR A 63 9.67 -2.50 0.63
N VAL A 64 9.67 -3.35 -0.41
CA VAL A 64 8.55 -3.45 -1.36
C VAL A 64 7.51 -4.36 -0.73
N ILE A 65 6.26 -3.91 -0.65
CA ILE A 65 5.20 -4.69 -0.01
C ILE A 65 4.80 -5.86 -0.91
N ASN A 66 5.00 -7.07 -0.40
CA ASN A 66 4.75 -8.32 -1.10
C ASN A 66 3.64 -9.12 -0.39
N ASP A 67 2.98 -9.98 -1.16
CA ASP A 67 2.05 -10.99 -0.66
C ASP A 67 2.82 -12.10 0.09
N GLN A 68 2.06 -13.06 0.63
CA GLN A 68 2.61 -14.20 1.36
C GLN A 68 3.48 -15.14 0.49
N GLN A 69 3.39 -15.04 -0.83
CA GLN A 69 4.20 -15.80 -1.79
C GLN A 69 5.48 -15.04 -2.18
N GLY A 70 5.67 -13.83 -1.66
CA GLY A 70 6.81 -12.96 -1.99
C GLY A 70 6.64 -12.20 -3.30
N LYS A 71 5.44 -12.21 -3.91
CA LYS A 71 5.15 -11.41 -5.10
C LYS A 71 4.68 -10.02 -4.66
N ARG A 72 5.13 -8.98 -5.37
CA ARG A 72 4.68 -7.60 -5.15
C ARG A 72 3.16 -7.49 -5.23
N ILE A 73 2.55 -6.85 -4.23
CA ILE A 73 1.13 -6.51 -4.26
C ILE A 73 0.96 -5.33 -5.22
N GLU A 74 0.39 -5.61 -6.38
CA GLU A 74 0.04 -4.60 -7.39
C GLU A 74 -1.46 -4.34 -7.33
N LEU A 75 -1.81 -3.08 -7.14
CA LEU A 75 -3.18 -2.62 -7.14
C LEU A 75 -3.60 -2.23 -8.55
N PRO A 76 -4.83 -2.57 -8.96
CA PRO A 76 -5.41 -2.00 -10.17
C PRO A 76 -5.61 -0.49 -10.02
N PRO A 77 -5.71 0.25 -11.13
CA PRO A 77 -5.80 1.72 -11.13
C PRO A 77 -6.92 2.28 -10.26
N PHE A 78 -8.06 1.58 -10.17
CA PHE A 78 -9.25 2.00 -9.42
C PHE A 78 -9.35 1.38 -8.01
N SER A 79 -8.28 0.74 -7.51
CA SER A 79 -8.32 0.17 -6.15
C SER A 79 -8.57 1.25 -5.10
N LEU A 80 -9.45 0.99 -4.14
CA LEU A 80 -9.74 1.90 -3.03
C LEU A 80 -8.71 1.79 -1.89
N VAL A 81 -7.76 0.86 -1.98
CA VAL A 81 -6.66 0.76 -0.99
C VAL A 81 -5.77 1.99 -1.16
N SER A 82 -5.61 2.76 -0.09
CA SER A 82 -4.86 4.01 -0.10
C SER A 82 -3.70 3.97 0.91
N LEU A 83 -2.77 4.93 0.79
CA LEU A 83 -1.75 5.17 1.81
C LEU A 83 -2.35 5.34 3.21
N ASN A 84 -3.53 5.94 3.32
CA ASN A 84 -4.20 6.11 4.62
C ASN A 84 -4.75 4.80 5.16
N SER A 85 -5.30 3.93 4.30
CA SER A 85 -5.76 2.59 4.68
C SER A 85 -4.64 1.80 5.35
N ILE A 86 -3.42 1.89 4.81
CA ILE A 86 -2.21 1.25 5.36
C ILE A 86 -1.73 1.95 6.63
N ARG A 87 -1.70 3.29 6.64
CA ARG A 87 -1.25 4.04 7.82
C ARG A 87 -2.12 3.78 9.04
N MET A 88 -3.40 3.46 8.85
CA MET A 88 -4.33 3.20 9.94
C MET A 88 -4.21 1.78 10.51
N THR A 89 -3.42 0.89 9.91
CA THR A 89 -3.23 -0.46 10.45
C THR A 89 -2.38 -0.45 11.72
N ASP A 90 -2.65 -1.39 12.62
CA ASP A 90 -1.94 -1.51 13.89
C ASP A 90 -0.44 -1.75 13.70
N GLY A 91 -0.07 -2.63 12.76
CA GLY A 91 1.31 -2.92 12.42
C GLY A 91 2.07 -1.69 11.95
N TYR A 92 1.45 -0.82 11.14
CA TYR A 92 2.09 0.42 10.70
C TYR A 92 2.31 1.38 11.87
N GLN A 93 1.31 1.55 12.74
CA GLN A 93 1.42 2.40 13.93
C GLN A 93 2.49 1.89 14.90
N GLN A 94 2.56 0.59 15.12
CA GLN A 94 3.60 -0.03 15.95
C GLN A 94 5.00 0.17 15.35
N LEU A 95 5.16 -0.04 14.04
CA LEU A 95 6.43 0.17 13.34
C LEU A 95 6.87 1.63 13.46
N LYS A 96 5.94 2.57 13.24
CA LYS A 96 6.20 4.00 13.39
C LYS A 96 6.68 4.36 14.80
N LEU A 97 5.99 3.87 15.83
CA LEU A 97 6.39 4.14 17.22
C LEU A 97 7.78 3.58 17.53
N ARG A 98 8.06 2.33 17.14
CA ARG A 98 9.36 1.69 17.34
C ARG A 98 10.50 2.43 16.66
N LEU A 99 10.28 2.91 15.43
CA LEU A 99 11.30 3.67 14.69
C LEU A 99 11.53 5.07 15.27
N ILE A 100 10.50 5.72 15.83
CA ILE A 100 10.64 7.00 16.53
C ILE A 100 11.58 6.85 17.73
N GLU A 101 11.44 5.78 18.53
CA GLU A 101 12.30 5.50 19.69
C GLU A 101 13.78 5.36 19.32
N LYS A 102 14.07 4.95 18.08
CA LYS A 102 15.43 4.77 17.55
C LYS A 102 15.94 5.97 16.74
N ALA A 103 15.22 7.10 16.74
CA ALA A 103 15.52 8.25 15.89
C ALA A 103 15.61 7.90 14.39
N CYS A 104 14.77 6.95 13.96
CA CYS A 104 14.60 6.57 12.57
C CYS A 104 13.35 7.23 11.97
N ARG A 105 13.44 7.55 10.68
CA ARG A 105 12.35 8.07 9.86
C ARG A 105 11.71 6.94 9.07
N LEU A 106 10.39 6.87 9.14
CA LEU A 106 9.53 5.96 8.37
C LEU A 106 8.81 6.75 7.28
N GLU A 107 8.88 6.26 6.04
CA GLU A 107 8.10 6.79 4.92
C GLU A 107 7.31 5.67 4.25
N LEU A 108 6.03 5.94 3.98
CA LEU A 108 5.20 5.10 3.13
C LEU A 108 4.96 5.85 1.83
N ARG A 109 5.34 5.22 0.71
CA ARG A 109 5.24 5.78 -0.64
C ARG A 109 4.41 4.87 -1.53
N GLU A 110 3.72 5.49 -2.46
CA GLU A 110 3.01 4.83 -3.56
C GLU A 110 3.81 5.04 -4.84
N ILE A 111 3.94 4.00 -5.64
CA ILE A 111 4.72 4.00 -6.88
C ILE A 111 3.81 3.54 -8.01
N ASN A 112 3.77 4.33 -9.08
CA ASN A 112 3.00 4.01 -10.28
C ASN A 112 3.83 3.14 -11.23
N ILE A 113 3.18 2.15 -11.83
CA ILE A 113 3.76 1.25 -12.83
C ILE A 113 3.28 1.75 -14.19
N ASP A 114 4.20 2.23 -15.03
CA ASP A 114 3.84 2.68 -16.38
C ASP A 114 3.39 1.50 -17.28
N ARG A 115 2.86 1.80 -18.47
CA ARG A 115 2.41 0.78 -19.45
C ARG A 115 3.52 -0.13 -19.97
N ASN A 116 4.79 0.22 -19.73
CA ASN A 116 5.98 -0.56 -20.11
C ASN A 116 6.59 -1.31 -18.91
N GLY A 117 6.00 -1.22 -17.72
CA GLY A 117 6.50 -1.84 -16.49
C GLY A 117 7.63 -1.08 -15.79
N ILE A 118 7.85 0.20 -16.11
CA ILE A 118 8.85 1.08 -15.50
C ILE A 118 8.23 1.83 -14.31
N ASP A 119 8.92 1.77 -13.18
CA ASP A 119 8.53 2.46 -11.94
C ASP A 119 8.70 3.99 -12.11
N THR A 120 7.61 4.74 -11.92
CA THR A 120 7.63 6.21 -11.94
C THR A 120 7.22 6.79 -10.58
N ILE A 121 8.00 7.77 -10.10
CA ILE A 121 7.80 8.44 -8.79
C ILE A 121 7.04 9.77 -8.96
N GLU A 122 6.72 10.16 -10.19
CA GLU A 122 6.16 11.49 -10.48
C GLU A 122 4.75 11.67 -9.90
N LYS A 123 4.56 12.81 -9.23
CA LYS A 123 3.24 13.38 -8.96
C LYS A 123 2.64 13.74 -10.30
N LEU A 124 1.81 12.84 -10.80
CA LEU A 124 1.25 12.96 -12.12
C LEU A 124 0.01 13.86 -12.03
N ASP A 125 0.20 15.11 -12.49
CA ASP A 125 -0.84 16.11 -12.75
C ASP A 125 -2.07 15.43 -13.37
N ASP A 126 -3.20 15.44 -12.66
CA ASP A 126 -4.62 15.34 -13.05
C ASP A 126 -5.04 14.46 -14.26
N GLN A 127 -4.21 13.57 -14.79
CA GLN A 127 -4.48 12.74 -15.98
C GLN A 127 -4.12 11.24 -15.81
N LEU A 128 -3.88 10.76 -14.60
CA LEU A 128 -3.37 9.39 -14.37
C LEU A 128 -4.22 8.55 -13.43
N ASP A 129 -5.43 8.24 -13.87
CA ASP A 129 -6.32 7.26 -13.23
C ASP A 129 -6.19 5.83 -13.81
N ASP A 130 -5.24 5.57 -14.73
CA ASP A 130 -5.19 4.32 -15.52
C ASP A 130 -3.95 3.41 -15.27
N PHE A 131 -3.14 3.66 -14.24
CA PHE A 131 -1.91 2.90 -13.98
C PHE A 131 -2.00 1.99 -12.77
N ALA A 132 -1.47 0.76 -12.90
CA ALA A 132 -1.30 -0.12 -11.76
C ALA A 132 -0.28 0.49 -10.80
N ARG A 133 -0.42 0.22 -9.51
CA ARG A 133 0.39 0.88 -8.47
C ARG A 133 0.76 -0.08 -7.35
N TYR A 134 1.81 0.23 -6.61
CA TYR A 134 2.24 -0.57 -5.47
C TYR A 134 2.81 0.32 -4.36
N PHE A 135 2.97 -0.25 -3.16
CA PHE A 135 3.46 0.48 -2.01
C PHE A 135 4.87 0.08 -1.59
N VAL A 136 5.59 1.05 -1.04
CA VAL A 136 6.94 0.89 -0.52
C VAL A 136 7.01 1.52 0.86
N ILE A 137 7.65 0.80 1.78
CA ILE A 137 8.07 1.31 3.08
C ILE A 137 9.56 1.61 3.02
N GLN A 138 9.95 2.83 3.37
CA GLN A 138 11.35 3.23 3.49
C GLN A 138 11.64 3.59 4.94
N VAL A 139 12.71 3.01 5.48
CA VAL A 139 13.23 3.29 6.82
C VAL A 139 14.60 3.90 6.67
N SER A 140 14.86 4.99 7.38
CA SER A 140 16.18 5.64 7.41
C SER A 140 16.51 6.12 8.82
N CYS A 141 17.65 5.70 9.37
CA CYS A 141 18.10 6.11 10.69
C CYS A 141 19.29 7.05 10.56
N ALA A 142 19.27 8.15 11.32
CA ALA A 142 20.44 9.02 11.40
C ALA A 142 21.57 8.29 12.13
N THR A 143 22.82 8.56 11.76
CA THR A 143 23.96 8.14 12.57
C THR A 143 23.87 8.81 13.94
N SER A 144 23.81 7.99 15.00
CA SER A 144 23.90 8.50 16.36
C SER A 144 25.26 9.15 16.55
N ASN A 145 25.31 10.49 16.49
CA ASN A 145 26.44 11.26 17.00
C ASN A 145 26.47 11.06 18.52
N LYS A 146 27.10 9.97 18.96
CA LYS A 146 27.60 9.90 20.34
C LYS A 146 28.75 10.91 20.44
N ALA A 147 28.40 12.10 20.91
CA ALA A 147 29.36 13.09 21.42
C ALA A 147 29.96 12.59 22.75
#